data_AF-A0A8H7M5B3-F1
#
_entry.id   AF-A0A8H7M5B3-F1
#
_cell.length_a   1.000
_cell.length_b   1.000
_cell.length_c   1.000
_cell.angle_alpha   90.00
_cell.angle_beta   90.00
_cell.angle_gamma   90.00
#
_symmetry.space_group_name_H-M   'P 1'
#
loop_
_entity.id
_entity.type
_entity.pdbx_description
1 polymer ?
#
loop_
_entity_poly.entity_id
_entity_poly.type
_entity_poly.pdbx_seq_one_letter_code
_entity_poly.pdbx_strand_id
1 'polypeptide(L)'
;MLSSLLTKYMHQESELGIGGLEDCIRWSCGAIFAAGITPIVSSIRVFIMAMAMYPGIQAKAQAEIDGTIGSRLPRISDWDSLSYVRCVMKEVLRWKLTLPLAVPHACTQDDMYKGYYIPKGAIVIGNSWAISNNPAVYPDPDRFDPDRFLDPAVPDAPAFGYGRRICPGIHHADATMFLTMASIISVFNIRPPVDVEGRPRPMKADIAMDEAVR
;
A
#
# COMPACT_ATOMS: atom_id res chain seq x y z
N MET A 1 -6.44 -34.25 3.02
CA MET A 1 -6.02 -33.50 4.23
C MET A 1 -6.94 -32.31 4.49
N LEU A 2 -7.26 -31.46 3.50
CA LEU A 2 -8.26 -30.40 3.64
C LEU A 2 -9.68 -30.94 3.88
N SER A 3 -10.09 -31.97 3.14
CA SER A 3 -11.41 -32.59 3.29
C SER A 3 -11.64 -33.13 4.69
N SER A 4 -10.63 -33.82 5.26
CA SER A 4 -10.72 -34.36 6.63
C SER A 4 -10.78 -33.27 7.71
N LEU A 5 -10.19 -32.09 7.47
CA LEU A 5 -10.29 -30.95 8.37
C LEU A 5 -11.66 -30.29 8.27
N LEU A 6 -12.19 -30.11 7.06
CA LEU A 6 -13.53 -29.58 6.83
C LEU A 6 -14.60 -30.45 7.48
N THR A 7 -14.55 -31.76 7.27
CA THR A 7 -15.49 -32.70 7.92
C THR A 7 -15.39 -32.65 9.45
N LYS A 8 -14.21 -32.35 10.02
CA LYS A 8 -13.99 -32.32 11.47
C LYS A 8 -14.44 -31.01 12.14
N TYR A 9 -14.35 -29.88 11.45
CA TYR A 9 -14.58 -28.55 12.03
C TYR A 9 -15.80 -27.81 11.49
N MET A 10 -16.52 -28.39 10.53
CA MET A 10 -17.82 -27.86 10.10
C MET A 10 -18.89 -28.16 11.13
N HIS A 11 -19.33 -27.11 11.85
CA HIS A 11 -20.44 -27.19 12.79
C HIS A 11 -21.82 -26.91 12.14
N GLN A 12 -21.87 -26.54 10.85
CA GLN A 12 -23.10 -26.29 10.09
C GLN A 12 -23.04 -26.91 8.68
N GLU A 13 -24.18 -27.38 8.18
CA GLU A 13 -24.33 -27.81 6.78
C GLU A 13 -24.19 -26.60 5.85
N SER A 14 -23.22 -26.67 4.95
CA SER A 14 -23.02 -25.70 3.88
C SER A 14 -23.79 -26.14 2.64
N GLU A 15 -24.50 -25.22 2.00
CA GLU A 15 -25.21 -25.46 0.73
C GLU A 15 -24.27 -25.93 -0.41
N LEU A 16 -22.96 -25.66 -0.30
CA LEU A 16 -21.96 -25.95 -1.34
C LEU A 16 -21.37 -27.36 -1.28
N GLY A 17 -21.69 -28.15 -0.24
CA GLY A 17 -21.04 -29.44 0.02
C GLY A 17 -19.52 -29.30 0.30
N ILE A 18 -18.85 -30.42 0.61
CA ILE A 18 -17.42 -30.41 0.97
C ILE A 18 -16.54 -29.95 -0.20
N GLY A 19 -16.81 -30.44 -1.43
CA GLY A 19 -16.03 -30.09 -2.61
C GLY A 19 -16.09 -28.59 -2.95
N GLY A 20 -17.28 -27.98 -2.86
CA GLY A 20 -17.43 -26.54 -3.09
C GLY A 20 -16.70 -25.70 -2.03
N LEU A 21 -16.74 -26.13 -0.77
CA LEU A 21 -15.97 -25.47 0.30
C LEU A 21 -14.46 -25.58 0.10
N GLU A 22 -13.95 -26.73 -0.34
CA GLU A 22 -12.54 -26.88 -0.67
C GLU A 22 -12.11 -25.94 -1.79
N ASP A 23 -12.93 -25.79 -2.83
CA ASP A 23 -12.65 -24.85 -3.91
C ASP A 23 -12.68 -23.40 -3.42
N CYS A 24 -13.67 -23.01 -2.61
CA CYS A 24 -13.70 -21.68 -1.98
C CYS A 24 -12.44 -21.40 -1.18
N ILE A 25 -11.97 -22.34 -0.35
CA ILE A 25 -10.73 -22.18 0.42
C ILE A 25 -9.53 -22.07 -0.51
N ARG A 26 -9.41 -22.95 -1.50
CA ARG A 26 -8.29 -22.96 -2.45
C ARG A 26 -8.18 -21.62 -3.18
N TRP A 27 -9.29 -21.14 -3.76
CA TRP A 27 -9.31 -19.88 -4.50
C TRP A 27 -9.11 -18.66 -3.59
N SER A 28 -9.67 -18.67 -2.38
CA SER A 28 -9.46 -17.60 -1.40
C SER A 28 -7.99 -17.51 -0.99
N CYS A 29 -7.35 -18.63 -0.65
CA CYS A 29 -5.93 -18.67 -0.31
C CYS A 29 -5.06 -18.19 -1.48
N GLY A 30 -5.35 -18.64 -2.70
CA GLY A 30 -4.64 -18.19 -3.90
C GLY A 30 -4.76 -16.68 -4.13
N ALA A 31 -5.97 -16.13 -4.00
CA ALA A 31 -6.21 -14.70 -4.14
C ALA A 31 -5.51 -13.88 -3.04
N ILE A 32 -5.58 -14.32 -1.78
CA ILE A 32 -4.91 -13.67 -0.65
C ILE A 32 -3.39 -13.67 -0.86
N PHE A 33 -2.80 -14.79 -1.28
CA PHE A 33 -1.37 -14.87 -1.53
C PHE A 33 -0.93 -13.92 -2.66
N ALA A 34 -1.61 -13.96 -3.80
CA ALA A 34 -1.28 -13.14 -4.96
C ALA A 34 -1.43 -11.63 -4.68
N ALA A 35 -2.54 -11.24 -4.04
CA ALA A 35 -2.83 -9.83 -3.75
C ALA A 35 -2.14 -9.30 -2.49
N GLY A 36 -1.77 -10.16 -1.55
CA GLY A 36 -1.23 -9.77 -0.25
C GLY A 36 0.28 -9.52 -0.24
N ILE A 37 1.05 -10.16 -1.11
CA ILE A 37 2.53 -10.09 -1.05
C ILE A 37 3.07 -8.97 -1.93
N THR A 38 2.76 -9.02 -3.22
CA THR A 38 3.40 -8.16 -4.23
C THR A 38 3.21 -6.66 -3.94
N PRO A 39 2.00 -6.16 -3.57
CA PRO A 39 1.81 -4.74 -3.28
C PRO A 39 2.58 -4.25 -2.06
N ILE A 40 2.67 -5.07 -1.01
CA ILE A 40 3.43 -4.75 0.19
C ILE A 40 4.92 -4.65 -0.16
N VAL A 41 5.47 -5.65 -0.86
CA VAL A 41 6.89 -5.65 -1.26
C VAL A 41 7.21 -4.44 -2.13
N SER A 42 6.37 -4.09 -3.11
CA SER A 42 6.54 -2.90 -3.94
C SER A 42 6.54 -1.62 -3.10
N SER A 43 5.62 -1.51 -2.15
CA SER A 43 5.54 -0.35 -1.25
C SER A 43 6.76 -0.25 -0.33
N ILE A 44 7.29 -1.37 0.18
CA ILE A 44 8.54 -1.40 0.97
C ILE A 44 9.74 -0.98 0.11
N ARG A 45 9.79 -1.36 -1.17
CA ARG A 45 10.86 -0.90 -2.09
C ARG A 45 10.80 0.61 -2.31
N VAL A 46 9.61 1.16 -2.56
CA VAL A 46 9.39 2.61 -2.65
C VAL A 46 9.83 3.30 -1.36
N PHE A 47 9.48 2.75 -0.21
CA PHE A 47 9.89 3.26 1.09
C PHE A 47 11.42 3.29 1.25
N ILE A 48 12.12 2.19 0.95
CA ILE A 48 13.59 2.13 1.01
C ILE A 48 14.22 3.18 0.09
N MET A 49 13.71 3.30 -1.13
CA MET A 49 14.14 4.34 -2.08
C MET A 49 13.91 5.75 -1.51
N ALA A 50 12.74 6.02 -0.92
CA ALA A 50 12.43 7.30 -0.31
C ALA A 50 13.36 7.61 0.89
N MET A 51 13.64 6.65 1.76
CA MET A 51 14.56 6.87 2.88
C MET A 51 15.99 7.16 2.41
N ALA A 52 16.44 6.53 1.32
CA ALA A 52 17.73 6.84 0.69
C ALA A 52 17.75 8.26 0.10
N MET A 53 16.67 8.67 -0.59
CA MET A 53 16.57 9.97 -1.27
C MET A 53 16.35 11.13 -0.30
N TYR A 54 15.69 10.90 0.83
CA TYR A 54 15.28 11.93 1.79
C TYR A 54 15.78 11.62 3.20
N PRO A 55 17.11 11.72 3.45
CA PRO A 55 17.69 11.35 4.74
C PRO A 55 17.16 12.19 5.91
N GLY A 56 16.74 13.43 5.67
CA GLY A 56 16.11 14.27 6.71
C GLY A 56 14.76 13.73 7.18
N ILE A 57 13.97 13.13 6.29
CA ILE A 57 12.70 12.49 6.65
C ILE A 57 12.97 11.23 7.48
N GLN A 58 13.94 10.40 7.07
CA GLN A 58 14.36 9.23 7.83
C GLN A 58 14.83 9.62 9.24
N ALA A 59 15.70 10.63 9.35
CA ALA A 59 16.19 11.11 10.65
C ALA A 59 15.07 11.61 11.58
N LYS A 60 14.07 12.31 11.02
CA LYS A 60 12.90 12.75 11.77
C LYS A 60 12.06 11.57 12.28
N ALA A 61 11.89 10.52 11.48
CA ALA A 61 11.21 9.29 11.91
C ALA A 61 12.01 8.48 12.94
N GLN A 62 13.34 8.43 12.80
CA GLN A 62 14.22 7.84 13.82
C GLN A 62 14.08 8.57 15.15
N ALA A 63 14.07 9.90 15.16
CA ALA A 63 13.90 10.68 16.38
C ALA A 63 12.56 10.40 17.08
N GLU A 64 11.46 10.20 16.34
CA GLU A 64 10.17 9.78 16.92
C GLU A 64 10.27 8.39 17.57
N ILE A 65 10.86 7.42 16.87
CA ILE A 65 11.04 6.06 17.38
C ILE A 65 11.91 6.06 18.64
N ASP A 66 13.09 6.68 18.57
CA ASP A 66 14.05 6.70 19.68
C ASP A 66 13.46 7.39 20.91
N GLY A 67 12.70 8.48 20.73
CA GLY A 67 12.06 9.22 21.82
C GLY A 67 10.88 8.50 22.46
N THR A 68 10.16 7.66 21.69
CA THR A 68 8.91 7.01 22.15
C THR A 68 9.15 5.58 22.64
N ILE A 69 10.00 4.85 21.94
CA ILE A 69 10.20 3.40 22.10
C ILE A 69 11.55 3.10 22.75
N GLY A 70 12.56 3.95 22.52
CA GLY A 70 13.94 3.70 22.94
C GLY A 70 14.58 2.58 22.14
N SER A 71 15.31 1.68 22.83
CA SER A 71 16.19 0.69 22.17
C SER A 71 15.52 -0.63 21.77
N ARG A 72 14.20 -0.79 21.96
CA ARG A 72 13.48 -2.01 21.56
C ARG A 72 12.97 -1.89 20.12
N LEU A 73 12.76 -3.02 19.46
CA LEU A 73 12.09 -3.01 18.16
C LEU A 73 10.62 -2.55 18.28
N PRO A 74 10.09 -1.84 17.26
CA PRO A 74 8.68 -1.48 17.18
C PRO A 74 7.75 -2.69 17.17
N ARG A 75 6.56 -2.51 17.76
CA ARG A 75 5.49 -3.50 17.85
C ARG A 75 4.20 -2.89 17.32
N ILE A 76 3.22 -3.73 16.99
CA ILE A 76 1.94 -3.25 16.47
C ILE A 76 1.20 -2.38 17.49
N SER A 77 1.42 -2.60 18.80
CA SER A 77 0.89 -1.77 19.88
C SER A 77 1.41 -0.33 19.88
N ASP A 78 2.49 -0.05 19.14
CA ASP A 78 3.08 1.30 19.06
C ASP A 78 2.47 2.15 17.94
N TRP A 79 1.51 1.60 17.20
CA TRP A 79 0.88 2.25 16.04
C TRP A 79 0.38 3.67 16.35
N ASP A 80 -0.31 3.86 17.47
CA ASP A 80 -0.84 5.18 17.82
C ASP A 80 0.22 6.14 18.37
N SER A 81 1.36 5.62 18.84
CA SER A 81 2.45 6.43 19.38
C SER A 81 3.46 6.87 18.33
N LEU A 82 3.51 6.21 17.16
CA LEU A 82 4.41 6.51 16.05
C LEU A 82 3.68 7.22 14.90
N SER A 83 3.18 8.43 15.19
CA SER A 83 2.37 9.23 14.29
C SER A 83 3.09 9.63 13.00
N TYR A 84 4.36 9.99 13.08
CA TYR A 84 5.14 10.44 11.95
C TYR A 84 5.58 9.27 11.07
N VAL A 85 5.92 8.11 11.65
CA VAL A 85 6.12 6.88 10.86
C VAL A 85 4.86 6.53 10.07
N ARG A 86 3.66 6.72 10.63
CA ARG A 86 2.40 6.55 9.90
C ARG A 86 2.24 7.58 8.78
N CYS A 87 2.66 8.83 8.97
CA CYS A 87 2.68 9.83 7.90
C CYS A 87 3.62 9.41 6.76
N VAL A 88 4.80 8.86 7.09
CA VAL A 88 5.74 8.30 6.09
C VAL A 88 5.08 7.17 5.31
N MET A 89 4.39 6.25 5.99
CA MET A 89 3.68 5.13 5.36
C MET A 89 2.56 5.62 4.42
N LYS A 90 1.78 6.62 4.84
CA LYS A 90 0.75 7.25 4.00
C LYS A 90 1.34 7.90 2.76
N GLU A 91 2.48 8.58 2.89
CA GLU A 91 3.15 9.21 1.76
C GLU A 91 3.77 8.19 0.79
N VAL A 92 4.26 7.05 1.29
CA VAL A 92 4.68 5.93 0.43
C VAL A 92 3.50 5.44 -0.40
N LEU A 93 2.35 5.25 0.24
CA LEU A 93 1.12 4.81 -0.42
C LEU A 93 0.54 5.85 -1.38
N ARG A 94 0.85 7.14 -1.25
CA ARG A 94 0.41 8.23 -2.14
C ARG A 94 1.38 8.48 -3.31
N TRP A 95 2.68 8.59 -3.02
CA TRP A 95 3.67 9.11 -3.95
C TRP A 95 3.96 8.15 -5.11
N LYS A 96 4.02 6.84 -4.83
CA LYS A 96 4.26 5.79 -5.84
C LYS A 96 3.32 4.62 -5.61
N LEU A 97 2.01 4.84 -5.81
CA LEU A 97 0.97 3.80 -5.71
C LEU A 97 1.35 2.55 -6.50
N THR A 98 1.19 1.38 -5.89
CA THR A 98 1.44 0.11 -6.59
C THR A 98 0.36 -0.19 -7.66
N LEU A 99 -0.88 0.25 -7.46
CA LEU A 99 -1.99 0.07 -8.39
C LEU A 99 -2.54 1.44 -8.86
N PRO A 100 -1.83 2.14 -9.77
CA PRO A 100 -2.19 3.49 -10.20
C PRO A 100 -3.56 3.58 -10.89
N LEU A 101 -4.03 2.48 -11.48
CA LEU A 101 -5.33 2.38 -12.17
C LEU A 101 -6.38 1.58 -11.38
N ALA A 102 -6.14 1.35 -10.09
CA ALA A 102 -6.98 0.50 -9.25
C ALA A 102 -7.24 -0.90 -9.87
N VAL A 103 -8.26 -1.60 -9.38
CA VAL A 103 -8.78 -2.83 -10.00
C VAL A 103 -9.96 -2.45 -10.89
N PRO A 104 -10.01 -2.87 -12.17
CA PRO A 104 -11.14 -2.58 -13.05
C PRO A 104 -12.47 -3.13 -12.51
N HIS A 105 -13.53 -2.34 -12.63
CA HIS A 105 -14.90 -2.73 -12.35
C HIS A 105 -15.69 -2.85 -13.65
N ALA A 106 -16.87 -3.49 -13.61
CA ALA A 106 -17.80 -3.55 -14.73
C ALA A 106 -19.20 -3.13 -14.29
N CYS A 107 -19.86 -2.28 -15.08
CA CYS A 107 -21.24 -1.88 -14.81
C CYS A 107 -22.18 -3.08 -14.96
N THR A 108 -23.01 -3.36 -13.95
CA THR A 108 -23.94 -4.50 -13.98
C THR A 108 -25.25 -4.19 -14.71
N GLN A 109 -25.51 -2.92 -14.95
CA GLN A 109 -26.66 -2.38 -15.68
C GLN A 109 -26.27 -1.06 -16.34
N ASP A 110 -27.12 -0.56 -17.23
CA ASP A 110 -26.96 0.77 -17.80
C ASP A 110 -27.07 1.83 -16.69
N ASP A 111 -26.25 2.88 -16.78
CA ASP A 111 -26.18 3.93 -15.78
C ASP A 111 -25.98 5.32 -16.42
N MET A 112 -26.27 6.37 -15.65
CA MET A 112 -26.07 7.76 -16.04
C MET A 112 -25.21 8.46 -14.99
N TYR A 113 -24.00 8.87 -15.36
CA TYR A 113 -23.10 9.59 -14.47
C TYR A 113 -22.72 10.96 -15.05
N LYS A 114 -23.03 12.04 -14.33
CA LYS A 114 -22.75 13.43 -14.75
C LYS A 114 -23.21 13.74 -16.19
N GLY A 115 -24.36 13.20 -16.59
CA GLY A 115 -24.92 13.38 -17.93
C GLY A 115 -24.38 12.42 -19.00
N TYR A 116 -23.43 11.55 -18.66
CA TYR A 116 -22.89 10.53 -19.56
C TYR A 116 -23.60 9.19 -19.38
N TYR A 117 -24.02 8.58 -20.48
CA TYR A 117 -24.53 7.22 -20.51
C TYR A 117 -23.38 6.20 -20.42
N ILE A 118 -23.48 5.29 -19.46
CA ILE A 118 -22.51 4.21 -19.24
C ILE A 118 -23.26 2.89 -19.46
N PRO A 119 -22.97 2.15 -20.54
CA PRO A 119 -23.69 0.92 -20.83
C PRO A 119 -23.35 -0.19 -19.84
N LYS A 120 -24.30 -1.11 -19.64
CA LYS A 120 -24.06 -2.39 -18.98
C LYS A 120 -22.85 -3.09 -19.60
N GLY A 121 -21.98 -3.61 -18.74
CA GLY A 121 -20.74 -4.27 -19.13
C GLY A 121 -19.57 -3.31 -19.41
N ALA A 122 -19.78 -2.00 -19.41
CA ALA A 122 -18.69 -1.04 -19.54
C ALA A 122 -17.66 -1.24 -18.41
N ILE A 123 -16.38 -1.26 -18.79
CA ILE A 123 -15.27 -1.32 -17.84
C ILE A 123 -15.02 0.07 -17.28
N VAL A 124 -15.02 0.17 -15.95
CA VAL A 124 -14.77 1.39 -15.20
C VAL A 124 -13.45 1.24 -14.46
N ILE A 125 -12.50 2.13 -14.78
CA ILE A 125 -11.15 2.13 -14.19
C ILE A 125 -10.98 3.39 -13.36
N GLY A 126 -10.71 3.23 -12.07
CA GLY A 126 -10.41 4.35 -11.19
C GLY A 126 -8.97 4.82 -11.38
N ASN A 127 -8.77 6.06 -11.80
CA ASN A 127 -7.42 6.63 -11.93
C ASN A 127 -6.89 7.10 -10.57
N SER A 128 -6.52 6.14 -9.71
CA SER A 128 -5.96 6.41 -8.39
C SER A 128 -4.70 7.26 -8.45
N TRP A 129 -3.86 7.10 -9.49
CA TRP A 129 -2.68 7.94 -9.68
C TRP A 129 -3.04 9.41 -9.85
N ALA A 130 -4.01 9.74 -10.71
CA ALA A 130 -4.43 11.13 -10.92
C ALA A 130 -5.02 11.74 -9.64
N ILE A 131 -5.75 10.95 -8.85
CA ILE A 131 -6.28 11.39 -7.55
C ILE A 131 -5.13 11.68 -6.59
N SER A 132 -4.19 10.74 -6.43
CA SER A 132 -3.02 10.88 -5.55
C SER A 132 -2.00 11.95 -5.98
N ASN A 133 -2.09 12.40 -7.24
CA ASN A 133 -1.22 13.44 -7.81
C ASN A 133 -1.98 14.74 -8.13
N ASN A 134 -3.19 14.92 -7.58
CA ASN A 134 -3.92 16.17 -7.76
C ASN A 134 -3.29 17.29 -6.90
N PRO A 135 -2.69 18.33 -7.49
CA PRO A 135 -2.02 19.40 -6.72
C PRO A 135 -2.97 20.25 -5.87
N ALA A 136 -4.28 20.23 -6.16
CA ALA A 136 -5.28 20.89 -5.32
C ALA A 136 -5.53 20.15 -3.99
N VAL A 137 -5.18 18.86 -3.91
CA VAL A 137 -5.32 18.03 -2.70
C VAL A 137 -3.95 17.78 -2.07
N TYR A 138 -2.95 17.52 -2.90
CA TYR A 138 -1.57 17.24 -2.49
C TYR A 138 -0.61 18.23 -3.16
N PRO A 139 -0.35 19.40 -2.54
CA PRO A 139 0.60 20.37 -3.07
C PRO A 139 1.97 19.73 -3.32
N ASP A 140 2.62 20.10 -4.42
CA ASP A 140 3.87 19.50 -4.91
C ASP A 140 3.83 17.96 -4.92
N PRO A 141 2.90 17.35 -5.69
CA PRO A 141 2.61 15.92 -5.58
C PRO A 141 3.79 15.01 -5.97
N ASP A 142 4.73 15.51 -6.78
CA ASP A 142 5.94 14.79 -7.19
C ASP A 142 7.01 14.73 -6.09
N ARG A 143 6.93 15.58 -5.06
CA ARG A 143 7.83 15.55 -3.92
C ARG A 143 7.32 14.55 -2.88
N PHE A 144 8.23 13.72 -2.38
CA PHE A 144 7.94 12.89 -1.22
C PHE A 144 7.98 13.76 0.04
N ASP A 145 6.80 14.03 0.60
CA ASP A 145 6.64 14.88 1.78
C ASP A 145 5.59 14.31 2.75
N PRO A 146 6.01 13.55 3.76
CA PRO A 146 5.14 13.04 4.81
C PRO A 146 4.49 14.11 5.68
N ASP A 147 5.08 15.31 5.78
CA ASP A 147 4.59 16.36 6.68
C ASP A 147 3.17 16.81 6.29
N ARG A 148 2.76 16.61 5.03
CA ARG A 148 1.39 16.87 4.58
C ARG A 148 0.34 16.09 5.37
N PHE A 149 0.67 14.90 5.88
CA PHE A 149 -0.25 14.07 6.66
C PHE A 149 -0.25 14.36 8.15
N LEU A 150 0.55 15.34 8.60
CA LEU A 150 0.40 15.91 9.95
C LEU A 150 -0.91 16.69 10.08
N ASP A 151 -1.41 17.25 8.97
CA ASP A 151 -2.75 17.79 8.91
C ASP A 151 -3.77 16.64 8.71
N PRO A 152 -4.63 16.35 9.70
CA PRO A 152 -5.64 15.30 9.58
C PRO A 152 -6.71 15.59 8.51
N ALA A 153 -6.79 16.83 7.99
CA ALA A 153 -7.69 17.18 6.89
C ALA A 153 -7.20 16.65 5.53
N VAL A 154 -5.91 16.31 5.39
CA VAL A 154 -5.37 15.74 4.16
C VAL A 154 -5.86 14.30 4.02
N PRO A 155 -6.62 13.97 2.96
CA PRO A 155 -7.20 12.64 2.80
C PRO A 155 -6.13 11.61 2.44
N ASP A 156 -6.33 10.38 2.91
CA ASP A 156 -5.50 9.26 2.49
C ASP A 156 -5.66 9.00 0.98
N ALA A 157 -4.56 8.61 0.34
CA ALA A 157 -4.59 8.21 -1.05
C ALA A 157 -5.50 6.97 -1.23
N PRO A 158 -6.22 6.84 -2.36
CA PRO A 158 -7.07 5.68 -2.63
C PRO A 158 -6.26 4.43 -3.04
N ALA A 159 -5.19 4.14 -2.29
CA ALA A 159 -4.28 3.00 -2.53
C ALA A 159 -4.98 1.64 -2.37
N PHE A 160 -6.06 1.59 -1.59
CA PHE A 160 -6.85 0.38 -1.32
C PHE A 160 -8.17 0.30 -2.11
N GLY A 161 -8.41 1.24 -3.04
CA GLY A 161 -9.63 1.28 -3.84
C GLY A 161 -10.83 1.90 -3.14
N TYR A 162 -12.05 1.51 -3.53
CA TYR A 162 -13.26 2.29 -3.27
C TYR A 162 -14.48 1.42 -2.94
N GLY A 163 -15.35 1.94 -2.07
CA GLY A 163 -16.71 1.45 -1.86
C GLY A 163 -16.79 -0.04 -1.46
N ARG A 164 -17.80 -0.74 -1.99
CA ARG A 164 -18.11 -2.15 -1.63
C ARG A 164 -17.01 -3.16 -1.96
N ARG A 165 -16.04 -2.79 -2.81
CA ARG A 165 -14.93 -3.65 -3.24
C ARG A 165 -13.59 -3.12 -2.78
N ILE A 166 -13.58 -2.25 -1.77
CA ILE A 166 -12.37 -1.80 -1.10
C ILE A 166 -11.56 -3.00 -0.62
N CYS A 167 -10.23 -2.88 -0.66
CA CYS A 167 -9.31 -3.96 -0.36
C CYS A 167 -9.62 -4.58 1.02
N PRO A 168 -9.97 -5.88 1.09
CA PRO A 168 -10.18 -6.55 2.38
C PRO A 168 -8.87 -6.76 3.15
N GLY A 169 -7.73 -6.65 2.48
CA GLY A 169 -6.39 -6.82 3.06
C GLY A 169 -5.82 -5.56 3.72
N ILE A 170 -6.57 -4.45 3.81
CA ILE A 170 -6.07 -3.16 4.33
C ILE A 170 -5.38 -3.30 5.69
N HIS A 171 -6.01 -4.00 6.65
CA HIS A 171 -5.45 -4.16 7.99
C HIS A 171 -4.18 -5.02 8.02
N HIS A 172 -4.10 -6.03 7.15
CA HIS A 172 -2.89 -6.84 7.00
C HIS A 172 -1.76 -6.01 6.40
N ALA A 173 -2.05 -5.27 5.31
CA ALA A 173 -1.09 -4.39 4.66
C ALA A 173 -0.58 -3.32 5.62
N ASP A 174 -1.47 -2.60 6.31
CA ASP A 174 -1.13 -1.58 7.29
C ASP A 174 -0.21 -2.14 8.37
N ALA A 175 -0.60 -3.24 9.03
CA ALA A 175 0.19 -3.84 10.10
C ALA A 175 1.57 -4.30 9.61
N THR A 176 1.64 -4.99 8.46
CA THR A 176 2.89 -5.49 7.90
C THR A 176 3.80 -4.35 7.43
N MET A 177 3.25 -3.35 6.75
CA MET A 177 3.99 -2.18 6.29
C MET A 177 4.52 -1.36 7.45
N PHE A 178 3.69 -1.05 8.43
CA PHE A 178 4.11 -0.32 9.63
C PHE A 178 5.22 -1.04 10.38
N LEU A 179 5.01 -2.32 10.73
CA LEU A 179 6.02 -3.09 11.46
C LEU A 179 7.35 -3.14 10.70
N THR A 180 7.29 -3.36 9.38
CA THR A 180 8.48 -3.49 8.54
C THR A 180 9.20 -2.15 8.38
N MET A 181 8.47 -1.09 8.04
CA MET A 181 9.04 0.26 7.88
C MET A 181 9.62 0.78 9.19
N ALA A 182 8.85 0.71 10.29
CA ALA A 182 9.31 1.16 11.61
C ALA A 182 10.56 0.38 12.06
N SER A 183 10.56 -0.95 11.88
CA SER A 183 11.72 -1.78 12.23
C SER A 183 12.95 -1.40 11.41
N ILE A 184 12.80 -1.19 10.09
CA ILE A 184 13.89 -0.76 9.22
C ILE A 184 14.46 0.59 9.68
N ILE A 185 13.60 1.57 9.95
CA ILE A 185 14.01 2.90 10.43
C ILE A 185 14.78 2.78 11.74
N SER A 186 14.31 1.92 12.67
CA SER A 186 14.90 1.76 14.00
C SER A 186 16.31 1.15 14.02
N VAL A 187 16.70 0.43 12.96
CA VAL A 187 17.98 -0.33 12.95
C VAL A 187 18.92 0.02 11.81
N PHE A 188 18.46 0.73 10.77
CA PHE A 188 19.28 1.08 9.61
C PHE A 188 19.30 2.58 9.33
N ASN A 189 20.44 3.02 8.82
CA ASN A 189 20.59 4.33 8.18
C ASN A 189 20.69 4.11 6.67
N ILE A 190 19.57 4.19 5.97
CA ILE A 190 19.52 4.02 4.51
C ILE A 190 20.10 5.28 3.85
N ARG A 191 21.06 5.10 2.94
CA ARG A 191 21.73 6.19 2.23
C ARG A 191 21.72 5.95 0.73
N PRO A 192 21.88 6.99 -0.11
CA PRO A 192 22.07 6.82 -1.54
C PRO A 192 23.25 5.89 -1.85
N PRO A 193 23.20 5.15 -2.97
CA PRO A 193 24.37 4.42 -3.45
C PRO A 193 25.53 5.39 -3.69
N VAL A 194 26.76 4.92 -3.47
CA VAL A 194 27.97 5.73 -3.68
C VAL A 194 28.65 5.39 -5.00
N ASP A 195 29.41 6.33 -5.55
CA ASP A 195 30.31 6.09 -6.68
C ASP A 195 31.62 5.41 -6.26
N VAL A 196 32.52 5.19 -7.23
CA VAL A 196 33.81 4.54 -6.99
C VAL A 196 34.71 5.38 -6.08
N GLU A 197 34.45 6.68 -5.96
CA GLU A 197 35.12 7.60 -5.05
C GLU A 197 34.39 7.78 -3.70
N GLY A 198 33.32 7.02 -3.45
CA GLY A 198 32.55 7.07 -2.20
C GLY A 198 31.57 8.24 -2.08
N ARG A 199 31.32 9.00 -3.16
CA ARG A 199 30.39 10.14 -3.16
C ARG A 199 28.96 9.68 -3.43
N PRO A 200 27.94 10.29 -2.80
CA PRO A 200 26.55 9.93 -3.05
C PRO A 200 26.16 10.13 -4.53
N ARG A 201 25.61 9.09 -5.16
CA ARG A 201 25.02 9.20 -6.49
C ARG A 201 23.61 9.78 -6.38
N PRO A 202 23.27 10.80 -7.20
CA PRO A 202 21.91 11.29 -7.27
C PRO A 202 20.96 10.17 -7.70
N MET A 203 19.96 9.90 -6.88
CA MET A 203 18.87 8.98 -7.22
C MET A 203 17.74 9.77 -7.89
N LYS A 204 17.15 9.19 -8.93
CA LYS A 204 15.91 9.71 -9.54
C LYS A 204 14.79 8.73 -9.24
N ALA A 205 13.62 9.26 -8.90
CA ALA A 205 12.42 8.45 -8.64
C ALA A 205 11.61 8.16 -9.92
N ASP A 206 12.28 8.16 -11.06
CA ASP A 206 11.65 7.97 -12.37
C ASP A 206 11.22 6.51 -12.48
N ILE A 207 9.92 6.29 -12.69
CA ILE A 207 9.42 4.99 -13.12
C ILE A 207 9.63 4.99 -14.63
N ALA A 208 10.80 4.54 -15.08
CA ALA A 208 10.97 4.26 -16.50
C ALA A 208 9.99 3.13 -16.86
N MET A 209 8.95 3.46 -17.64
CA MET A 209 8.32 2.43 -18.46
C MET A 209 9.43 2.01 -19.42
N ASP A 210 9.85 0.74 -19.40
CA ASP A 210 10.81 0.23 -20.37
C ASP A 210 10.39 0.70 -21.77
N GLU A 211 11.37 1.15 -22.57
CA GLU A 211 11.15 1.58 -23.97
C GLU A 211 10.52 0.47 -24.83
N ALA A 212 10.43 -0.77 -24.31
CA ALA A 212 9.77 -1.93 -24.88
C ALA A 212 8.23 -1.82 -25.01
N VAL A 213 7.59 -0.76 -24.52
CA VAL A 213 6.13 -0.52 -24.67
C VAL A 213 5.83 0.72 -25.53
N ARG A 214 6.74 1.09 -26.44
CA ARG A 214 6.48 2.07 -27.51
C ARG A 214 6.37 1.40 -28.87
#